data_AF-A0A6C2C9D0-F1
#
_entry.id   AF-A0A6C2C9D0-F1
#
_cell.length_a   1.000
_cell.length_b   1.000
_cell.length_c   1.000
_cell.angle_alpha   90.00
_cell.angle_beta   90.00
_cell.angle_gamma   90.00
#
_symmetry.space_group_name_H-M   'P 1'
#
loop_
_entity.id
_entity.type
_entity.pdbx_description
1 polymer ?
#
loop_
_entity_poly.entity_id
_entity_poly.type
_entity_poly.pdbx_seq_one_letter_code
_entity_poly.pdbx_strand_id
1 'polypeptide(L)' 'MYFGIAVAGLGVLLLAFTTKWQGGWGYPYRTTNKPLARLGWLLLLIGLAILIGMAYLNGQLG' A
#
# COMPACT_ATOMS: atom_id res chain seq x y z
N MET A 1 10.62 9.07 8.28
CA MET A 1 10.46 9.08 6.82
C MET A 1 10.83 7.73 6.19
N TYR A 2 12.09 7.26 6.25
CA TYR A 2 12.51 5.98 5.66
C TYR A 2 11.71 4.75 6.12
N PHE A 3 11.33 4.70 7.41
CA PHE A 3 10.52 3.62 7.96
C PHE A 3 9.11 3.55 7.34
N GLY A 4 8.44 4.69 7.15
CA GLY A 4 7.13 4.74 6.51
C GLY A 4 7.18 4.31 5.05
N ILE A 5 8.25 4.66 4.33
CA ILE A 5 8.50 4.22 2.95
C ILE A 5 8.70 2.69 2.90
N ALA A 6 9.49 2.13 3.82
CA ALA A 6 9.72 0.69 3.88
C ALA A 6 8.42 -0.09 4.14
N VAL A 7 7.61 0.36 5.10
CA VAL A 7 6.33 -0.28 5.44
C VAL A 7 5.32 -0.15 4.28
N ALA A 8 5.21 1.03 3.67
CA ALA A 8 4.34 1.24 2.51
C ALA A 8 4.80 0.41 1.30
N GLY A 9 6.11 0.34 1.06
CA GLY A 9 6.70 -0.44 -0.02
C GLY A 9 6.44 -1.95 0.13
N LEU A 10 6.55 -2.48 1.35
CA LEU A 10 6.16 -3.87 1.64
C LEU A 10 4.68 -4.10 1.39
N GLY A 11 3.80 -3.17 1.79
CA GLY A 11 2.37 -3.23 1.49
C GLY A 11 2.07 -3.27 -0.01
N VAL A 12 2.74 -2.41 -0.79
CA VAL A 12 2.62 -2.38 -2.26
C VAL A 12 3.11 -3.68 -2.90
N LEU A 13 4.27 -4.21 -2.48
CA LEU A 13 4.78 -5.48 -3.00
C LEU A 13 3.79 -6.62 -2.74
N LEU A 14 3.25 -6.68 -1.53
CA LEU A 14 2.29 -7.72 -1.15
C LEU A 14 0.98 -7.60 -1.95
N LEU A 15 0.54 -6.37 -2.24
CA LEU A 15 -0.59 -6.12 -3.15
C LEU A 15 -0.26 -6.51 -4.59
N ALA A 16 0.93 -6.22 -5.09
CA ALA A 16 1.37 -6.60 -6.43
C ALA A 16 1.41 -8.12 -6.61
N PHE A 17 1.92 -8.87 -5.61
CA PHE A 17 1.92 -10.34 -5.65
C PHE A 17 0.53 -10.96 -5.55
N THR A 18 -0.38 -10.33 -4.82
CA THR A 18 -1.74 -10.84 -4.64
C THR A 18 -2.67 -10.46 -5.78
N THR A 19 -2.32 -9.45 -6.57
CA THR A 19 -3.10 -8.93 -7.69
C THR A 19 -2.61 -9.55 -8.99
N LYS A 20 -3.45 -10.36 -9.63
CA LYS A 20 -3.19 -10.83 -10.99
C LYS A 20 -3.96 -9.96 -11.98
N TRP A 21 -3.26 -9.46 -12.99
CA TRP A 21 -3.91 -8.85 -14.14
C TRP A 21 -4.68 -9.94 -14.89
N GLN A 22 -6.00 -9.76 -15.03
CA GLN A 22 -6.85 -10.73 -15.71
C GLN A 22 -7.34 -10.23 -17.07
N GLY A 23 -7.23 -8.91 -17.33
CA GLY A 23 -7.64 -8.29 -18.58
C GLY A 23 -9.16 -8.23 -18.75
N GLY A 24 -9.69 -7.07 -19.17
CA GLY A 24 -11.11 -6.86 -19.41
C GLY A 24 -11.58 -5.46 -19.03
N TRP A 25 -12.63 -4.96 -19.70
CA TRP A 25 -13.29 -3.71 -19.35
C TRP A 25 -14.20 -3.94 -18.13
N GLY A 26 -13.85 -3.33 -17.00
CA GLY A 26 -14.64 -3.33 -15.77
C GLY A 26 -13.95 -3.97 -14.55
N TYR A 27 -13.31 -5.12 -14.73
CA TYR A 27 -12.55 -5.80 -13.66
C TYR A 27 -11.19 -6.28 -14.18
N PRO A 28 -10.23 -5.36 -14.39
CA PRO A 28 -8.95 -5.69 -15.01
C PRO A 28 -8.03 -6.54 -14.12
N TYR A 29 -8.38 -6.73 -12.85
CA TYR A 29 -7.58 -7.46 -11.88
C TYR A 29 -8.40 -8.40 -11.02
N ARG A 30 -7.78 -9.51 -10.62
CA ARG A 30 -8.32 -10.47 -9.66
C ARG A 30 -7.34 -10.67 -8.52
N THR A 31 -7.85 -10.54 -7.30
CA THR A 31 -7.07 -10.83 -6.10
C THR A 31 -7.04 -12.33 -5.87
N THR A 32 -5.86 -12.93 -5.98
CA THR A 32 -5.65 -14.38 -5.81
C THR A 32 -5.81 -14.78 -4.34
N ASN A 33 -5.40 -13.91 -3.41
CA ASN A 33 -5.39 -14.21 -1.98
C ASN A 33 -5.95 -13.02 -1.17
N LYS A 34 -7.29 -13.00 -1.01
CA LYS A 34 -8.04 -11.92 -0.32
C LYS A 34 -7.50 -11.55 1.08
N PRO A 35 -7.13 -12.50 1.97
CA PRO A 35 -6.61 -12.13 3.29
C PRO A 35 -5.23 -11.47 3.21
N LEU A 36 -4.34 -11.98 2.35
CA LEU A 36 -3.03 -11.38 2.12
C LEU A 36 -3.15 -9.98 1.51
N ALA A 37 -4.07 -9.78 0.55
CA ALA A 37 -4.31 -8.45 -0.01
C ALA A 37 -4.83 -7.45 1.04
N ARG A 38 -5.67 -7.88 1.98
CA ARG A 38 -6.08 -7.02 3.11
C ARG A 38 -4.90 -6.63 3.98
N LEU A 39 -3.98 -7.55 4.27
CA LEU A 39 -2.74 -7.23 4.99
C LEU A 39 -1.86 -6.24 4.21
N GLY A 40 -1.76 -6.42 2.89
CA GLY A 40 -1.05 -5.48 2.01
C GLY A 40 -1.65 -4.07 2.07
N TRP A 41 -2.97 -3.95 2.01
CA TRP A 41 -3.68 -2.67 2.18
C TRP A 41 -3.47 -2.05 3.56
N LEU A 42 -3.51 -2.85 4.63
CA LEU A 42 -3.25 -2.36 5.99
C LEU A 42 -1.82 -1.82 6.13
N LEU A 43 -0.82 -2.56 5.64
CA LEU A 43 0.58 -2.13 5.64
C LEU A 43 0.76 -0.84 4.83
N LEU A 44 0.12 -0.74 3.67
CA LEU A 44 0.18 0.47 2.84
C LEU A 44 -0.41 1.67 3.58
N LEU A 45 -1.62 1.53 4.16
CA LEU A 45 -2.27 2.61 4.92
C LEU A 45 -1.45 3.04 6.13
N ILE A 46 -0.88 2.11 6.90
CA ILE A 46 -0.03 2.41 8.05
C ILE A 46 1.24 3.14 7.61
N GLY A 47 1.93 2.65 6.58
CA GLY A 47 3.14 3.29 6.05
C GLY A 47 2.87 4.71 5.53
N LEU A 48 1.71 4.91 4.89
CA LEU A 48 1.28 6.19 4.35
C LEU A 48 0.89 7.17 5.48
N ALA A 49 0.19 6.70 6.52
CA ALA A 49 -0.12 7.49 7.71
C ALA A 49 1.17 7.95 8.43
N ILE A 50 2.16 7.07 8.56
CA ILE A 50 3.47 7.43 9.13
C ILE A 50 4.18 8.47 8.27
N LEU A 51 4.12 8.36 6.94
CA LEU A 51 4.72 9.32 6.02
C LEU A 51 4.07 10.71 6.14
N ILE A 52 2.74 10.77 6.10
CA ILE A 52 1.99 12.03 6.24
C ILE A 52 2.22 12.63 7.62
N GLY A 53 2.13 11.82 8.69
CA GLY A 53 2.37 12.29 10.05
C GLY A 53 3.78 12.86 10.23
N MET A 54 4.80 12.18 9.68
CA MET A 54 6.18 12.69 9.70
C MET A 54 6.35 13.95 8.86
N ALA A 55 5.71 14.04 7.69
CA ALA A 55 5.78 15.23 6.84
C ALA A 55 5.10 16.45 7.51
N TYR A 56 3.99 16.21 8.22
CA TYR A 56 3.33 17.24 9.03
C TYR A 56 4.21 17.71 10.21
N LEU A 57 4.80 16.77 10.96
CA LEU A 57 5.71 17.09 12.06
C LEU A 57 6.99 17.83 11.60
N ASN A 58 7.47 17.55 10.39
CA ASN A 58 8.60 18.25 9.79
C ASN A 58 8.22 19.61 9.17
N GLY A 59 6.96 20.05 9.26
CA GLY A 59 6.49 21.31 8.69
C GLY A 59 6.46 21.35 7.16
N GLN A 60 6.52 20.19 6.48
CA GLN A 60 6.49 20.11 5.01
C GLN A 60 5.06 20.18 4.43
N LEU A 61 4.05 19.99 5.29
CA LEU A 61 2.63 20.02 4.94
C LEU A 61 1.89 21.19 5.61
N GLY A 62 2.62 22.21 6.08
CA GLY A 62 2.10 23.42 6.72
C GLY A 62 2.31 24.66 5.86
#